data_AF-A0A9D5U4V5-F1
#
_entry.id   AF-A0A9D5U4V5-F1
#
_cell.length_a   1.000
_cell.length_b   1.000
_cell.length_c   1.000
_cell.angle_alpha   90.00
_cell.angle_beta   90.00
_cell.angle_gamma   90.00
#
_symmetry.space_group_name_H-M   'P 1'
#
loop_
_entity.id
_entity.type
_entity.pdbx_description
1 polymer ?
#
loop_
_entity_poly.entity_id
_entity_poly.type
_entity_poly.pdbx_seq_one_letter_code
_entity_poly.pdbx_strand_id
1 'polypeptide(L)' 'MSAMGRILLFPVRLALALIELLGRTLALLLGLIFFGVGAFLCFLGPLMIVGAPLALLGLILVIKAIG' A
#
# COMPACT_ATOMS: atom_id res chain seq x y z
N MET A 1 20.46 -9.55 -11.19
CA MET A 1 19.39 -8.55 -11.00
C MET A 1 19.97 -7.36 -10.26
N SER A 2 19.99 -6.18 -10.89
CA SER A 2 20.57 -4.95 -10.34
C SER A 2 19.84 -4.48 -9.07
N ALA A 3 20.59 -3.92 -8.10
CA ALA A 3 20.08 -3.47 -6.80
C ALA A 3 18.86 -2.53 -6.90
N MET A 4 18.79 -1.70 -7.96
CA MET A 4 17.63 -0.84 -8.23
C MET A 4 16.32 -1.61 -8.48
N GLY A 5 16.37 -2.78 -9.12
CA GLY A 5 15.17 -3.58 -9.39
C GLY A 5 14.55 -4.19 -8.13
N ARG A 6 15.36 -4.42 -7.08
CA ARG A 6 14.86 -4.95 -5.79
C ARG A 6 14.08 -3.90 -4.99
N ILE A 7 14.50 -2.64 -5.04
CA ILE A 7 13.87 -1.55 -4.29
C ILE A 7 12.48 -1.26 -4.88
N LEU A 8 12.37 -1.26 -6.22
CA LEU A 8 11.10 -0.99 -6.90
C LEU A 8 10.03 -2.07 -6.63
N LEU A 9 10.46 -3.32 -6.48
CA LEU A 9 9.56 -4.47 -6.24
C LEU A 9 9.23 -4.68 -4.76
N PHE A 10 9.89 -3.96 -3.85
CA PHE A 10 9.71 -4.11 -2.40
C PHE A 10 8.26 -3.84 -1.93
N PRO A 11 7.59 -2.73 -2.30
CA PRO A 11 6.21 -2.47 -1.88
C PRO A 11 5.23 -3.53 -2.40
N VAL A 12 5.48 -4.07 -3.60
CA VAL A 12 4.66 -5.14 -4.18
C VAL A 12 4.83 -6.44 -3.41
N ARG A 13 6.07 -6.80 -3.05
CA ARG A 13 6.36 -8.00 -2.24
C ARG A 13 5.78 -7.89 -0.83
N LEU A 14 5.82 -6.70 -0.24
CA LEU A 14 5.26 -6.45 1.09
C LEU A 14 3.73 -6.54 1.07
N ALA A 15 3.08 -6.03 0.00
CA ALA A 15 1.65 -6.21 -0.22
C ALA A 15 1.26 -7.68 -0.40
N LEU A 16 2.01 -8.46 -1.18
CA LEU A 16 1.76 -9.90 -1.37
C LEU A 16 1.92 -10.68 -0.06
N ALA A 17 2.97 -10.40 0.71
CA ALA A 17 3.18 -11.03 2.02
C ALA A 17 2.05 -10.69 3.00
N LEU A 18 1.54 -9.45 3.00
CA LEU A 18 0.39 -9.06 3.80
C LEU A 18 -0.89 -9.80 3.39
N ILE A 19 -1.13 -9.98 2.08
CA ILE A 19 -2.28 -10.74 1.56
C ILE A 19 -2.20 -12.20 1.97
N GLU A 20 -1.01 -12.80 1.90
CA GLU A 20 -0.78 -14.19 2.25
C GLU A 20 -0.92 -14.44 3.77
N LEU A 21 -0.52 -13.47 4.59
CA LEU A 21 -0.59 -13.55 6.05
C LEU A 21 -2.00 -13.27 6.62
N LEU A 22 -2.74 -12.32 6.05
CA LEU A 22 -4.06 -11.89 6.55
C LEU A 22 -5.25 -12.50 5.79
N GLY A 23 -5.05 -13.02 4.59
CA GLY A 23 -6.14 -13.43 3.70
C GLY A 23 -6.73 -12.27 2.91
N ARG A 24 -7.37 -12.62 1.78
CA ARG A 24 -7.80 -11.70 0.71
C ARG A 24 -8.76 -10.60 1.20
N THR A 25 -9.74 -10.95 2.03
CA THR A 25 -10.77 -10.02 2.52
C THR A 25 -10.22 -9.01 3.53
N LEU A 26 -9.32 -9.45 4.42
CA LEU A 26 -8.69 -8.56 5.40
C LEU A 26 -7.67 -7.64 4.74
N ALA A 27 -6.93 -8.13 3.74
CA ALA A 27 -6.02 -7.30 2.96
C ALA A 27 -6.76 -6.20 2.17
N LEU A 28 -7.94 -6.51 1.64
CA LEU A 28 -8.85 -5.53 1.03
C LEU A 28 -9.26 -4.45 2.03
N LEU A 29 -9.75 -4.84 3.21
CA LEU A 29 -10.17 -3.92 4.28
C LEU A 29 -9.03 -3.02 4.74
N LEU A 30 -7.86 -3.58 5.03
CA LEU A 30 -6.68 -2.82 5.43
C LEU A 30 -6.18 -1.90 4.31
N GLY A 31 -6.17 -2.38 3.06
CA GLY A 31 -5.80 -1.58 1.91
C GLY A 31 -6.71 -0.36 1.74
N LEU A 32 -8.04 -0.54 1.90
CA LEU A 32 -9.02 0.54 1.83
C LEU A 32 -8.82 1.56 2.97
N ILE A 33 -8.55 1.08 4.19
CA ILE A 33 -8.28 1.94 5.36
C ILE A 33 -7.00 2.74 5.14
N PHE A 34 -5.90 2.09 4.73
CA PHE A 34 -4.63 2.79 4.45
C PHE A 34 -4.77 3.77 3.30
N PHE A 35 -5.53 3.44 2.26
CA PHE A 35 -5.82 4.36 1.17
C PHE A 35 -6.60 5.59 1.66
N GLY A 36 -7.67 5.38 2.42
CA GLY A 36 -8.49 6.47 2.96
C GLY A 36 -7.72 7.38 3.92
N VAL A 37 -6.98 6.80 4.87
CA VAL A 37 -6.15 7.56 5.82
C VAL A 37 -5.01 8.27 5.10
N GLY A 38 -4.34 7.61 4.15
CA GLY A 38 -3.27 8.21 3.36
C GLY A 38 -3.77 9.38 2.51
N ALA A 39 -4.91 9.23 1.85
CA ALA A 39 -5.55 10.29 1.09
C ALA A 39 -5.96 11.47 1.98
N PHE A 40 -6.50 11.21 3.16
CA PHE A 40 -6.82 12.25 4.14
C PHE A 40 -5.58 13.02 4.60
N LEU A 41 -4.47 12.32 4.88
CA LEU A 41 -3.19 12.94 5.25
C LEU A 41 -2.61 13.82 4.12
N CYS A 42 -2.87 13.49 2.85
CA CYS A 42 -2.51 14.35 1.72
C CYS A 42 -3.25 15.69 1.73
N PHE A 43 -4.49 15.75 2.23
CA PHE A 43 -5.23 17.02 2.35
C PHE A 43 -4.66 17.94 3.43
N LEU A 44 -3.98 17.38 4.42
CA LEU A 44 -3.39 18.13 5.53
C LEU A 44 -2.02 18.74 5.20
N GLY A 45 -1.72 19.02 3.93
CA GLY A 45 -0.54 19.80 3.49
C GLY A 45 0.80 19.18 3.90
N PRO A 46 1.43 19.61 5.02
CA PRO A 46 2.69 19.04 5.52
C PRO A 46 2.73 17.50 5.62
N LEU A 47 1.59 16.87 5.91
CA LEU A 47 1.50 15.42 6.05
C LEU A 47 1.47 14.67 4.71
N MET A 48 1.42 15.37 3.58
CA MET A 48 1.39 14.76 2.24
C MET A 48 2.61 13.87 1.96
N ILE A 49 3.78 14.18 2.52
CA ILE A 49 5.00 13.37 2.37
C ILE A 49 4.80 11.95 2.90
N VAL A 50 3.98 11.78 3.95
CA VAL A 50 3.65 10.48 4.55
C VAL A 50 2.33 9.94 3.99
N GLY A 51 1.36 10.82 3.74
CA GLY A 51 0.06 10.46 3.18
C GLY A 51 0.16 9.83 1.79
N ALA A 52 0.97 10.41 0.90
CA ALA A 52 1.14 9.92 -0.46
C ALA A 52 1.67 8.48 -0.52
N PRO A 53 2.78 8.11 0.15
CA PRO A 53 3.25 6.73 0.15
C PRO A 53 2.27 5.79 0.86
N LEU A 54 1.59 6.21 1.93
CA LEU A 54 0.60 5.39 2.63
C LEU A 54 -0.61 5.09 1.72
N ALA A 55 -1.09 6.10 0.99
CA ALA A 55 -2.17 5.96 0.02
C ALA A 55 -1.76 5.03 -1.12
N LEU A 56 -0.55 5.18 -1.66
CA LEU A 56 0.00 4.31 -2.70
C LEU A 56 0.08 2.84 -2.23
N LEU A 57 0.54 2.61 -1.00
CA LEU A 57 0.63 1.27 -0.40
C LEU A 57 -0.76 0.64 -0.23
N GLY A 58 -1.72 1.41 0.28
CA GLY A 58 -3.11 0.97 0.41
C GLY A 58 -3.73 0.62 -0.95
N LEU A 59 -3.51 1.47 -1.96
CA LEU A 59 -3.97 1.23 -3.33
C LEU A 59 -3.37 -0.06 -3.92
N ILE A 60 -2.05 -0.26 -3.78
CA ILE A 60 -1.38 -1.47 -4.26
C ILE A 60 -1.95 -2.71 -3.58
N LEU A 61 -2.19 -2.66 -2.27
CA LEU A 61 -2.82 -3.74 -1.51
C LEU A 61 -4.22 -4.07 -2.02
N VAL A 62 -5.07 -3.06 -2.24
CA VAL A 62 -6.43 -3.27 -2.78
C VAL A 62 -6.38 -3.89 -4.17
N ILE A 63 -5.58 -3.33 -5.08
CA ILE A 63 -5.44 -3.85 -6.45
C ILE A 63 -4.96 -5.30 -6.43
N LYS A 64 -3.94 -5.61 -5.61
CA LYS A 64 -3.40 -6.97 -5.49
C LYS A 64 -4.30 -7.95 -4.77
N ALA A 65 -5.13 -7.48 -3.84
CA ALA A 65 -6.11 -8.35 -3.20
C ALA A 65 -7.24 -8.72 -4.17
N ILE A 66 -7.62 -7.82 -5.09
CA ILE A 66 -8.66 -8.06 -6.10
C ILE A 66 -8.14 -8.94 -7.26
N GLY A 67 -6.93 -8.67 -7.77
CA GLY A 67 -6.32 -9.32 -8.93
C GLY A 67 -5.24 -10.33 -8.59
#